data_AF-A0A7C6TWJ6-F1
#
_entry.id   AF-A0A7C6TWJ6-F1
#
_cell.length_a   1.000
_cell.length_b   1.000
_cell.length_c   1.000
_cell.angle_alpha   90.00
_cell.angle_beta   90.00
_cell.angle_gamma   90.00
#
_symmetry.space_group_name_H-M   'P 1'
#
loop_
_entity.id
_entity.type
_entity.pdbx_description
1 polymer ?
#
loop_
_entity_poly.entity_id
_entity_poly.type
_entity_poly.pdbx_seq_one_letter_code
_entity_poly.pdbx_strand_id
1 'polypeptide(L)'
;DEYADLMCAENWVLTGLCEFDPSWPGVLEGFKGCIEGNAVVGPDGVLYNMLRHGAGRYPPEFGRAVLLKADAEDPHAAPVFDRVIPFNGAQSKFVVLKDEVSGLYFSISNLSVDSRNPVTRYTLALKASKDLVEWKVLKILIDRRHENPKEVGFQYPDFLFDGDDIVYASRTAVNGARNFHDANCTTVGRVKNFRDLANAAFPGK
;
A
#
# COMPACT_ATOMS: atom_id res chain seq x y z
N ASP A 1 21.78 -6.71 -4.89
CA ASP A 1 22.29 -7.55 -5.99
C ASP A 1 21.30 -8.70 -6.17
N GLU A 2 20.84 -8.98 -7.39
CA GLU A 2 19.94 -10.10 -7.69
C GLU A 2 20.61 -11.48 -7.50
N TYR A 3 21.94 -11.50 -7.37
CA TYR A 3 22.74 -12.68 -7.05
C TYR A 3 23.05 -12.83 -5.55
N ALA A 4 22.52 -11.94 -4.69
CA ALA A 4 22.74 -12.04 -3.25
C ALA A 4 22.03 -13.28 -2.68
N ASP A 5 22.74 -14.04 -1.85
CA ASP A 5 22.13 -15.13 -1.09
C ASP A 5 21.34 -14.55 0.10
N LEU A 6 20.02 -14.55 -0.05
CA LEU A 6 19.09 -14.11 0.99
C LEU A 6 19.08 -15.01 2.23
N MET A 7 19.71 -16.20 2.18
CA MET A 7 19.82 -17.13 3.30
C MET A 7 21.06 -16.90 4.18
N CYS A 8 22.01 -16.07 3.74
CA CYS A 8 23.18 -15.71 4.54
C CYS A 8 22.80 -14.62 5.54
N ALA A 9 22.71 -14.99 6.83
CA ALA A 9 22.25 -14.12 7.91
C ALA A 9 23.11 -12.86 8.06
N GLU A 10 24.40 -12.96 7.76
CA GLU A 10 25.38 -11.88 7.82
C GLU A 10 25.14 -10.79 6.77
N ASN A 11 24.36 -11.07 5.72
CA ASN A 11 23.93 -10.08 4.73
C ASN A 11 22.77 -9.21 5.24
N TRP A 12 22.16 -9.55 6.37
CA TRP A 12 20.99 -8.85 6.91
C TRP A 12 21.37 -7.93 8.07
N VAL A 13 20.84 -6.71 8.01
CA VAL A 13 20.91 -5.74 9.10
C VAL A 13 19.50 -5.46 9.59
N LEU A 14 19.33 -5.39 10.92
CA LEU A 14 18.11 -4.91 11.53
C LEU A 14 18.17 -3.40 11.68
N THR A 15 17.31 -2.71 10.94
CA THR A 15 17.08 -1.28 11.11
C THR A 15 16.51 -0.97 12.49
N GLY A 16 16.94 0.15 13.08
CA GLY A 16 16.45 0.63 14.36
C GLY A 16 14.94 0.82 14.39
N LEU A 17 14.34 0.74 15.58
CA LEU A 17 12.91 0.89 15.76
C LEU A 17 12.52 2.37 15.90
N CYS A 18 11.48 2.77 15.18
CA CYS A 18 10.84 4.08 15.35
C CYS A 18 9.61 3.90 16.25
N GLU A 19 9.59 4.56 17.41
CA GLU A 19 8.40 4.61 18.24
C GLU A 19 7.35 5.52 17.59
N PHE A 20 6.11 5.05 17.53
CA PHE A 20 5.00 5.86 17.02
C PHE A 20 4.66 6.98 18.01
N ASP A 21 4.61 8.21 17.52
CA ASP A 21 4.20 9.36 18.31
C ASP A 21 2.81 9.87 17.85
N PRO A 22 1.78 9.80 18.71
CA PRO A 22 0.45 10.31 18.37
C PRO A 22 0.40 11.83 18.18
N SER A 23 1.45 12.58 18.54
CA SER A 23 1.57 14.03 18.33
C SER A 23 2.08 14.42 16.94
N TRP A 24 2.50 13.45 16.12
CA TRP A 24 2.97 13.73 14.76
C TRP A 24 1.91 14.47 13.93
N PRO A 25 2.30 15.54 13.19
CA PRO A 25 1.37 16.31 12.38
C PRO A 25 0.60 15.44 11.37
N GLY A 26 -0.74 15.57 11.38
CA GLY A 26 -1.63 14.86 10.47
C GLY A 26 -2.03 13.45 10.90
N VAL A 27 -1.51 12.94 12.03
CA VAL A 27 -2.03 11.72 12.65
C VAL A 27 -3.48 11.96 13.08
N LEU A 28 -4.35 11.01 12.74
CA LEU A 28 -5.77 11.08 13.11
C LEU A 28 -5.99 10.43 14.48
N GLU A 29 -7.03 10.89 15.18
CA GLU A 29 -7.46 10.29 16.44
C GLU A 29 -7.65 8.76 16.30
N GLY A 30 -7.22 7.98 17.28
CA GLY A 30 -7.39 6.52 17.28
C GLY A 30 -6.33 5.73 16.50
N PHE A 31 -5.37 6.39 15.86
CA PHE A 31 -4.15 5.75 15.39
C PHE A 31 -3.37 5.21 16.60
N LYS A 32 -2.90 3.97 16.51
CA LYS A 32 -2.15 3.27 17.57
C LYS A 32 -0.75 2.84 17.15
N GLY A 33 -0.34 3.16 15.92
CA GLY A 33 0.94 2.75 15.38
C GLY A 33 0.97 2.80 13.85
N CYS A 34 2.15 2.53 13.30
CA CYS A 34 2.37 2.33 11.87
C CYS A 34 2.72 0.87 11.63
N ILE A 35 2.03 0.22 10.69
CA ILE A 35 2.22 -1.20 10.40
C ILE A 35 2.19 -1.44 8.89
N GLU A 36 2.67 -2.61 8.47
CA GLU A 36 2.33 -3.19 7.16
C GLU A 36 2.67 -2.29 5.94
N GLY A 37 3.83 -1.62 5.95
CA GLY A 37 4.36 -0.82 4.83
C GLY A 37 5.31 -1.57 3.92
N ASN A 38 6.00 -0.84 3.02
CA ASN A 38 7.20 -1.30 2.33
C ASN A 38 8.13 -0.14 2.01
N ALA A 39 9.41 -0.46 1.80
CA ALA A 39 10.42 0.49 1.38
C ALA A 39 10.22 0.91 -0.08
N VAL A 40 10.38 2.19 -0.37
CA VAL A 40 10.32 2.79 -1.71
C VAL A 40 11.19 4.05 -1.74
N VAL A 41 11.99 4.20 -2.81
CA VAL A 41 12.77 5.43 -3.02
C VAL A 41 11.86 6.51 -3.58
N GLY A 42 11.80 7.67 -2.93
CA GLY A 42 11.00 8.81 -3.34
C GLY A 42 11.60 9.57 -4.53
N PRO A 43 10.85 10.54 -5.10
CA PRO A 43 11.32 11.34 -6.24
C PRO A 43 12.53 12.23 -5.91
N ASP A 44 12.76 12.47 -4.63
CA ASP A 44 13.90 13.18 -4.04
C ASP A 44 15.12 12.27 -3.79
N GLY A 45 15.04 10.99 -4.16
CA GLY A 45 16.08 10.00 -3.93
C GLY A 45 16.14 9.45 -2.50
N VAL A 46 15.22 9.86 -1.62
CA VAL A 46 15.19 9.42 -0.23
C VAL A 46 14.49 8.07 -0.11
N LEU A 47 15.04 7.17 0.71
CA LEU A 47 14.40 5.90 1.05
C LEU A 47 13.27 6.13 2.07
N TYR A 48 12.04 5.88 1.68
CA TYR A 48 10.87 5.95 2.55
C TYR A 48 10.30 4.57 2.83
N ASN A 49 9.74 4.38 4.02
CA ASN A 49 8.78 3.32 4.30
C ASN A 49 7.39 3.93 4.36
N MET A 50 6.53 3.61 3.37
CA MET A 50 5.14 4.08 3.34
C MET A 50 4.26 3.04 4.05
N LEU A 51 3.72 3.43 5.20
CA LEU A 51 3.02 2.55 6.13
C LEU A 51 1.53 2.87 6.21
N ARG A 52 0.73 1.83 6.44
CA ARG A 52 -0.64 2.03 6.92
C ARG A 52 -0.64 2.31 8.42
N HIS A 53 -1.71 2.94 8.88
CA HIS A 53 -1.94 3.13 10.30
C HIS A 53 -2.58 1.88 10.93
N GLY A 54 -2.07 1.46 12.08
CA GLY A 54 -2.75 0.55 12.98
C GLY A 54 -3.87 1.31 13.70
N ALA A 55 -5.10 0.82 13.65
CA ALA A 55 -6.22 1.39 14.39
C ALA A 55 -6.80 0.33 15.33
N GLY A 56 -6.95 0.66 16.61
CA GLY A 56 -7.68 -0.20 17.56
C GLY A 56 -9.20 -0.12 17.37
N ARG A 57 -9.68 1.07 16.96
CA ARG A 57 -11.02 1.35 16.46
C ARG A 57 -10.83 2.30 15.29
N TYR A 58 -11.50 2.05 14.17
CA TYR A 58 -11.31 2.90 13.01
C TYR A 58 -11.90 4.29 13.26
N PRO A 59 -11.12 5.36 13.05
CA PRO A 59 -11.60 6.72 13.24
C PRO A 59 -12.69 7.08 12.23
N PRO A 60 -13.51 8.11 12.53
CA PRO A 60 -14.47 8.66 11.57
C PRO A 60 -13.76 9.23 10.34
N GLU A 61 -12.53 9.72 10.50
CA GLU A 61 -11.64 10.12 9.42
C GLU A 61 -10.69 8.97 9.07
N PHE A 62 -10.43 8.75 7.78
CA PHE A 62 -9.60 7.66 7.27
C PHE A 62 -8.83 8.09 6.03
N GLY A 63 -8.06 7.16 5.47
CA GLY A 63 -7.35 7.39 4.22
C GLY A 63 -6.12 8.25 4.42
N ARG A 64 -5.33 7.93 5.44
CA ARG A 64 -4.01 8.53 5.69
C ARG A 64 -2.94 7.45 5.78
N ALA A 65 -1.83 7.65 5.09
CA ALA A 65 -0.63 6.83 5.21
C ALA A 65 0.49 7.64 5.86
N VAL A 66 1.42 6.95 6.52
CA VAL A 66 2.59 7.57 7.18
C VAL A 66 3.82 7.25 6.35
N LEU A 67 4.65 8.24 6.08
CA LEU A 67 5.99 8.05 5.54
C LEU A 67 7.00 8.21 6.67
N LEU A 68 7.83 7.18 6.84
CA LEU A 68 9.06 7.27 7.63
C LEU A 68 10.24 7.31 6.67
N LYS A 69 11.20 8.19 6.91
CA LYS A 69 12.46 8.28 6.17
C LYS A 69 13.48 7.35 6.82
N ALA A 70 14.03 6.42 6.05
CA ALA A 70 15.18 5.62 6.44
C ALA A 70 16.47 6.30 5.97
N ASP A 71 17.57 6.05 6.69
CA ASP A 71 18.90 6.45 6.26
C ASP A 71 19.49 5.32 5.39
N ALA A 72 19.76 5.62 4.12
CA ALA A 72 20.33 4.65 3.19
C ALA A 72 21.83 4.43 3.42
N GLU A 73 22.52 5.39 4.05
CA GLU A 73 23.95 5.31 4.37
C GLU A 73 24.19 4.68 5.76
N ASP A 74 23.17 4.70 6.64
CA ASP A 74 23.18 4.01 7.92
C ASP A 74 21.93 3.11 8.09
N PRO A 75 21.97 1.85 7.61
CA PRO A 75 20.84 0.94 7.70
C PRO A 75 20.49 0.51 9.14
N HIS A 76 21.33 0.82 10.14
CA HIS A 76 21.04 0.59 11.56
C HIS A 76 20.23 1.72 12.19
N ALA A 77 20.29 2.93 11.62
CA ALA A 77 19.56 4.08 12.15
C ALA A 77 18.06 3.80 12.19
N ALA A 78 17.39 4.24 13.27
CA ALA A 78 15.94 4.20 13.31
C ALA A 78 15.39 5.16 12.23
N PRO A 79 14.37 4.74 11.47
CA PRO A 79 13.76 5.65 10.53
C PRO A 79 13.04 6.77 11.29
N VAL A 80 13.02 7.96 10.71
CA VAL A 80 12.44 9.15 11.33
C VAL A 80 11.11 9.49 10.67
N PHE A 81 10.19 10.07 11.43
CA PHE A 81 8.95 10.59 10.87
C PHE A 81 9.24 11.67 9.83
N ASP A 82 8.61 11.54 8.66
CA ASP A 82 8.65 12.55 7.62
C ASP A 82 7.31 13.27 7.51
N ARG A 83 6.23 12.55 7.16
CA ARG A 83 4.88 13.13 7.06
C ARG A 83 3.75 12.12 7.09
N VAL A 84 2.52 12.64 7.25
CA VAL A 84 1.28 11.93 6.95
C VAL A 84 0.69 12.46 5.66
N ILE A 85 0.27 11.55 4.75
CA ILE A 85 -0.28 11.90 3.43
C ILE A 85 -1.73 11.43 3.26
N PRO A 86 -2.54 12.07 2.40
CA PRO A 86 -3.80 11.51 1.94
C PRO A 86 -3.55 10.23 1.11
N PHE A 87 -4.12 9.11 1.56
CA PHE A 87 -4.10 7.84 0.84
C PHE A 87 -5.30 6.97 1.22
N ASN A 88 -6.40 7.08 0.46
CA ASN A 88 -7.52 6.14 0.58
C ASN A 88 -7.00 4.74 0.23
N GLY A 89 -6.97 3.80 1.17
CA GLY A 89 -6.33 2.48 1.03
C GLY A 89 -5.46 2.10 2.22
N ALA A 90 -5.08 3.06 3.06
CA ALA A 90 -4.27 2.80 4.26
C ALA A 90 -5.03 2.15 5.43
N GLN A 91 -6.27 1.69 5.25
CA GLN A 91 -7.02 0.91 6.25
C GLN A 91 -6.68 -0.59 6.24
N SER A 92 -5.99 -1.05 5.19
CA SER A 92 -5.54 -2.42 4.96
C SER A 92 -4.17 -2.42 4.28
N LYS A 93 -3.48 -3.58 4.26
CA LYS A 93 -2.17 -3.72 3.62
C LYS A 93 -2.22 -3.27 2.16
N PHE A 94 -1.17 -2.58 1.76
CA PHE A 94 -0.88 -2.22 0.37
C PHE A 94 0.64 -2.33 0.14
N VAL A 95 1.04 -2.34 -1.13
CA VAL A 95 2.44 -2.23 -1.56
C VAL A 95 2.55 -1.07 -2.55
N VAL A 96 3.69 -0.40 -2.53
CA VAL A 96 4.06 0.65 -3.49
C VAL A 96 5.34 0.25 -4.22
N LEU A 97 5.29 0.24 -5.55
CA LEU A 97 6.47 0.01 -6.40
C LEU A 97 6.61 1.16 -7.39
N LYS A 98 7.85 1.52 -7.72
CA LYS A 98 8.16 2.47 -8.80
C LYS A 98 8.34 1.70 -10.11
N ASP A 99 7.64 2.14 -11.14
CA ASP A 99 7.90 1.71 -12.51
C ASP A 99 8.99 2.59 -13.11
N GLU A 100 10.17 2.02 -13.38
CA GLU A 100 11.31 2.80 -13.89
C GLU A 100 11.09 3.36 -15.30
N VAL A 101 10.21 2.75 -16.10
CA VAL A 101 9.92 3.20 -17.47
C VAL A 101 9.11 4.50 -17.46
N SER A 102 8.03 4.56 -16.68
CA SER A 102 7.20 5.77 -16.57
C SER A 102 7.68 6.76 -15.49
N GLY A 103 8.57 6.33 -14.60
CA GLY A 103 9.00 7.08 -13.42
C GLY A 103 7.91 7.23 -12.36
N LEU A 104 6.83 6.45 -12.44
CA LEU A 104 5.67 6.59 -11.56
C LEU A 104 5.60 5.53 -10.48
N TYR A 105 4.98 5.92 -9.38
CA TYR A 105 4.69 5.00 -8.28
C TYR A 105 3.32 4.39 -8.50
N PHE A 106 3.24 3.07 -8.33
CA PHE A 106 2.01 2.31 -8.45
C PHE A 106 1.68 1.64 -7.13
N SER A 107 0.39 1.51 -6.84
CA SER A 107 -0.11 0.72 -5.72
C SER A 107 -1.39 0.01 -6.10
N ILE A 108 -1.52 -1.23 -5.65
CA ILE A 108 -2.81 -1.93 -5.59
C ILE A 108 -3.24 -1.93 -4.13
N SER A 109 -4.41 -1.34 -3.86
CA SER A 109 -4.92 -1.21 -2.50
C SER A 109 -6.43 -1.16 -2.48
N ASN A 110 -7.01 -1.49 -1.32
CA ASN A 110 -8.46 -1.38 -1.17
C ASN A 110 -8.90 0.09 -1.28
N LEU A 111 -10.14 0.29 -1.71
CA LEU A 111 -10.79 1.59 -1.63
C LEU A 111 -11.88 1.55 -0.58
N SER A 112 -11.80 2.50 0.36
CA SER A 112 -12.92 2.86 1.20
C SER A 112 -13.87 3.70 0.37
N VAL A 113 -15.08 3.18 0.13
CA VAL A 113 -16.12 3.81 -0.70
C VAL A 113 -17.36 4.21 0.10
N ASP A 114 -17.47 3.73 1.34
CA ASP A 114 -18.51 4.12 2.30
C ASP A 114 -17.82 4.67 3.54
N SER A 115 -17.95 5.96 3.80
CA SER A 115 -17.35 6.62 4.97
C SER A 115 -17.93 6.12 6.29
N ARG A 116 -19.12 5.51 6.29
CA ARG A 116 -19.74 4.91 7.48
C ARG A 116 -19.13 3.55 7.82
N ASN A 117 -18.49 2.91 6.85
CA ASN A 117 -17.77 1.66 7.03
C ASN A 117 -16.45 1.70 6.24
N PRO A 118 -15.45 2.47 6.69
CA PRO A 118 -14.26 2.72 5.90
C PRO A 118 -13.32 1.49 5.79
N VAL A 119 -13.60 0.41 6.51
CA VAL A 119 -12.69 -0.74 6.70
C VAL A 119 -12.94 -1.86 5.68
N THR A 120 -13.84 -1.65 4.73
CA THR A 120 -14.23 -2.66 3.76
C THR A 120 -13.08 -3.05 2.83
N ARG A 121 -13.04 -4.33 2.45
CA ARG A 121 -12.01 -4.90 1.56
C ARG A 121 -12.59 -5.46 0.25
N TYR A 122 -13.82 -5.09 -0.10
CA TYR A 122 -14.54 -5.62 -1.27
C TYR A 122 -14.20 -4.89 -2.60
N THR A 123 -13.42 -3.81 -2.56
CA THR A 123 -13.06 -2.99 -3.73
C THR A 123 -11.56 -2.88 -3.75
N LEU A 124 -10.96 -3.33 -4.85
CA LEU A 124 -9.53 -3.30 -5.08
C LEU A 124 -9.27 -2.41 -6.29
N ALA A 125 -8.31 -1.48 -6.18
CA ALA A 125 -8.02 -0.55 -7.25
C ALA A 125 -6.52 -0.41 -7.50
N LEU A 126 -6.18 -0.22 -8.78
CA LEU A 126 -4.87 0.23 -9.21
C LEU A 126 -4.81 1.76 -9.10
N LYS A 127 -3.74 2.26 -8.48
CA LYS A 127 -3.50 3.68 -8.25
C LYS A 127 -2.09 4.04 -8.70
N ALA A 128 -1.90 5.30 -9.04
CA ALA A 128 -0.57 5.82 -9.32
C ALA A 128 -0.35 7.24 -8.78
N SER A 129 0.91 7.58 -8.56
CA SER A 129 1.38 8.87 -8.06
C SER A 129 2.65 9.33 -8.79
N LYS A 130 2.88 10.65 -8.85
CA LYS A 130 4.16 11.25 -9.28
C LYS A 130 5.16 11.35 -8.13
N ASP A 131 4.67 11.47 -6.91
CA ASP A 131 5.40 12.09 -5.80
C ASP A 131 5.23 11.36 -4.47
N LEU A 132 4.58 10.19 -4.48
CA LEU A 132 4.15 9.42 -3.31
C LEU A 132 3.10 10.10 -2.43
N VAL A 133 2.71 11.34 -2.69
CA VAL A 133 1.77 12.12 -1.86
C VAL A 133 0.39 12.13 -2.49
N GLU A 134 0.29 12.52 -3.77
CA GLU A 134 -0.98 12.65 -4.47
C GLU A 134 -1.24 11.41 -5.35
N TRP A 135 -2.32 10.71 -5.05
CA TRP A 135 -2.64 9.42 -5.66
C TRP A 135 -3.92 9.48 -6.49
N LYS A 136 -3.82 9.04 -7.74
CA LYS A 136 -4.96 8.89 -8.65
C LYS A 136 -5.38 7.43 -8.74
N VAL A 137 -6.68 7.17 -8.66
CA VAL A 137 -7.25 5.87 -9.02
C VAL A 137 -7.24 5.74 -10.53
N LEU A 138 -6.52 4.75 -11.06
CA LEU A 138 -6.44 4.48 -12.49
C LEU A 138 -7.55 3.54 -12.95
N LYS A 139 -7.80 2.49 -12.17
CA LYS A 139 -8.76 1.44 -12.52
C LYS A 139 -9.26 0.70 -11.29
N ILE A 140 -10.56 0.44 -11.24
CA ILE A 140 -11.14 -0.53 -10.30
C ILE A 140 -10.87 -1.93 -10.86
N LEU A 141 -10.10 -2.73 -10.12
CA LEU A 141 -9.74 -4.09 -10.51
C LEU A 141 -10.82 -5.09 -10.12
N ILE A 142 -11.35 -4.92 -8.92
CA ILE A 142 -12.41 -5.77 -8.35
C ILE A 142 -13.41 -4.86 -7.65
N ASP A 143 -14.68 -5.09 -7.89
CA ASP A 143 -15.79 -4.38 -7.25
C ASP A 143 -16.87 -5.36 -6.79
N ARG A 144 -16.90 -5.62 -5.49
CA ARG A 144 -17.84 -6.52 -4.82
C ARG A 144 -18.63 -5.80 -3.74
N ARG A 145 -18.85 -4.49 -3.91
CA ARG A 145 -19.51 -3.60 -2.93
C ARG A 145 -20.94 -3.99 -2.57
N HIS A 146 -21.58 -4.77 -3.42
CA HIS A 146 -22.94 -5.27 -3.22
C HIS A 146 -23.00 -6.50 -2.31
N GLU A 147 -21.86 -7.11 -1.98
CA GLU A 147 -21.79 -8.29 -1.11
C GLU A 147 -21.56 -7.90 0.37
N ASN A 148 -21.76 -8.87 1.26
CA ASN A 148 -21.61 -8.65 2.71
C ASN A 148 -20.15 -8.34 3.07
N PRO A 149 -19.81 -7.13 3.55
CA PRO A 149 -18.44 -6.74 3.86
C PRO A 149 -17.82 -7.50 5.03
N LYS A 150 -18.61 -8.26 5.80
CA LYS A 150 -18.11 -9.12 6.87
C LYS A 150 -17.60 -10.48 6.36
N GLU A 151 -18.01 -10.89 5.16
CA GLU A 151 -17.71 -12.21 4.59
C GLU A 151 -16.77 -12.11 3.39
N VAL A 152 -16.81 -10.99 2.67
CA VAL A 152 -16.05 -10.78 1.44
C VAL A 152 -14.89 -9.82 1.63
N GLY A 153 -13.70 -10.22 1.19
CA GLY A 153 -12.52 -9.38 1.25
C GLY A 153 -11.42 -9.80 0.28
N PHE A 154 -10.86 -8.82 -0.42
CA PHE A 154 -9.65 -8.92 -1.25
C PHE A 154 -8.57 -8.13 -0.54
N GLN A 155 -7.67 -8.83 0.13
CA GLN A 155 -6.80 -8.26 1.16
C GLN A 155 -5.34 -8.66 0.93
N TYR A 156 -4.43 -7.86 1.49
CA TYR A 156 -2.98 -8.03 1.32
C TYR A 156 -2.60 -8.22 -0.16
N PRO A 157 -3.02 -7.30 -1.04
CA PRO A 157 -2.58 -7.33 -2.42
C PRO A 157 -1.05 -7.16 -2.48
N ASP A 158 -0.45 -7.91 -3.38
CA ASP A 158 0.94 -7.71 -3.80
C ASP A 158 1.02 -7.85 -5.32
N PHE A 159 2.00 -7.21 -5.93
CA PHE A 159 2.14 -7.17 -7.38
C PHE A 159 3.57 -6.98 -7.83
N LEU A 160 3.82 -7.30 -9.09
CA LEU A 160 5.08 -7.02 -9.78
C LEU A 160 4.79 -6.50 -11.20
N PHE A 161 5.79 -5.84 -11.78
CA PHE A 161 5.78 -5.50 -13.20
C PHE A 161 6.30 -6.70 -14.01
N ASP A 162 5.55 -7.06 -15.04
CA ASP A 162 5.83 -8.15 -15.99
C ASP A 162 5.85 -7.56 -17.40
N GLY A 163 6.99 -6.95 -17.76
CA GLY A 163 7.14 -6.19 -19.00
C GLY A 163 6.21 -4.96 -19.07
N ASP A 164 5.20 -5.04 -19.93
CA ASP A 164 4.17 -4.01 -20.12
C ASP A 164 2.93 -4.20 -19.24
N ASP A 165 2.89 -5.30 -18.49
CA ASP A 165 1.76 -5.69 -17.67
C ASP A 165 2.10 -5.59 -16.18
N ILE A 166 1.06 -5.52 -15.35
CA ILE A 166 1.16 -5.82 -13.92
C ILE A 166 0.53 -7.19 -13.68
N VAL A 167 1.20 -8.05 -12.93
CA VAL A 167 0.62 -9.27 -12.36
C VAL A 167 0.45 -9.07 -10.86
N TYR A 168 -0.73 -9.40 -10.33
CA TYR A 168 -1.03 -9.22 -8.91
C TYR A 168 -1.70 -10.44 -8.31
N ALA A 169 -1.50 -10.62 -7.01
CA ALA A 169 -2.18 -11.60 -6.19
C ALA A 169 -2.84 -10.92 -4.99
N SER A 170 -3.94 -11.48 -4.50
CA SER A 170 -4.64 -11.05 -3.30
C SER A 170 -5.07 -12.27 -2.52
N ARG A 171 -4.89 -12.23 -1.19
CA ARG A 171 -5.58 -13.15 -0.29
C ARG A 171 -7.06 -12.82 -0.36
N THR A 172 -7.91 -13.82 -0.59
CA THR A 172 -9.31 -13.59 -0.91
C THR A 172 -10.22 -14.42 -0.02
N ALA A 173 -11.22 -13.77 0.56
CA ALA A 173 -12.34 -14.35 1.27
C ALA A 173 -13.60 -14.14 0.42
N VAL A 174 -14.20 -15.22 -0.07
CA VAL A 174 -15.43 -15.24 -0.88
C VAL A 174 -16.18 -16.56 -0.69
N ASN A 175 -17.44 -16.65 -1.14
CA ASN A 175 -18.19 -17.92 -1.27
C ASN A 175 -18.19 -18.80 -0.01
N GLY A 176 -18.56 -18.23 1.14
CA GLY A 176 -18.62 -18.97 2.42
C GLY A 176 -17.32 -18.98 3.21
N ALA A 177 -16.40 -18.04 2.94
CA ALA A 177 -15.29 -17.76 3.85
C ALA A 177 -15.80 -17.43 5.26
N ARG A 178 -15.01 -17.78 6.29
CA ARG A 178 -15.41 -17.54 7.68
C ARG A 178 -15.69 -16.07 7.97
N ASN A 179 -14.87 -15.18 7.42
CA ASN A 179 -15.05 -13.73 7.41
C ASN A 179 -14.06 -13.10 6.41
N PHE A 180 -14.13 -11.78 6.22
CA PHE A 180 -13.28 -11.03 5.30
C PHE A 180 -11.78 -11.00 5.64
N HIS A 181 -11.38 -11.37 6.87
CA HIS A 181 -9.97 -11.54 7.29
C HIS A 181 -9.45 -12.97 7.05
N ASP A 182 -10.32 -13.97 7.07
CA ASP A 182 -9.98 -15.38 6.95
C ASP A 182 -10.14 -15.84 5.50
N ALA A 183 -9.13 -15.52 4.69
CA ALA A 183 -9.09 -15.90 3.27
C ALA A 183 -9.15 -17.42 3.07
N ASN A 184 -9.98 -17.86 2.12
CA ASN A 184 -10.15 -19.26 1.71
C ASN A 184 -9.63 -19.54 0.29
N CYS A 185 -9.22 -18.52 -0.45
CA CYS A 185 -8.58 -18.65 -1.76
C CYS A 185 -7.62 -17.49 -2.05
N THR A 186 -6.96 -17.57 -3.21
CA THR A 186 -6.11 -16.50 -3.73
C THR A 186 -6.66 -16.05 -5.08
N THR A 187 -6.89 -14.75 -5.24
CA THR A 187 -7.19 -14.16 -6.55
C THR A 187 -5.88 -13.74 -7.20
N VAL A 188 -5.65 -14.16 -8.44
CA VAL A 188 -4.54 -13.71 -9.27
C VAL A 188 -5.13 -12.98 -10.48
N GLY A 189 -4.54 -11.85 -10.85
CA GLY A 189 -4.98 -11.06 -11.97
C GLY A 189 -3.84 -10.41 -12.72
N ARG A 190 -4.16 -9.91 -13.91
CA ARG A 190 -3.23 -9.19 -14.77
C ARG A 190 -3.86 -7.89 -15.28
N VAL A 191 -3.13 -6.79 -15.18
CA VAL A 191 -3.49 -5.51 -15.80
C VAL A 191 -2.59 -5.33 -17.01
N LYS A 192 -3.16 -5.53 -18.20
CA LYS A 192 -2.40 -5.38 -19.43
C LYS A 192 -2.11 -3.92 -19.76
N ASN A 193 -0.94 -3.64 -20.31
CA ASN A 193 -0.52 -2.30 -20.76
C ASN A 193 -0.85 -1.22 -19.73
N PHE A 194 -0.49 -1.44 -18.46
CA PHE A 194 -0.94 -0.59 -17.35
C PHE A 194 -0.49 0.87 -17.50
N ARG A 195 0.59 1.11 -18.26
CA ARG A 195 1.12 2.43 -18.57
C ARG A 195 0.16 3.27 -19.41
N ASP A 196 -0.68 2.67 -20.24
CA ASP A 196 -1.70 3.41 -21.01
C ASP A 196 -2.70 4.11 -20.07
N LEU A 197 -3.09 3.43 -18.98
CA LEU A 197 -3.96 4.00 -17.94
C LEU A 197 -3.26 5.17 -17.22
N ALA A 198 -1.97 5.03 -16.96
CA ALA A 198 -1.18 6.08 -16.31
C ALA A 198 -0.99 7.30 -17.22
N ASN A 199 -0.69 7.09 -18.50
CA ASN A 199 -0.57 8.16 -19.50
C ASN A 199 -1.87 8.94 -19.65
N ALA A 200 -3.01 8.25 -19.66
CA ALA A 200 -4.32 8.90 -19.69
C ALA A 200 -4.60 9.73 -18.43
N ALA A 201 -4.26 9.22 -17.24
CA ALA A 201 -4.47 9.91 -15.98
C ALA A 201 -3.48 11.06 -15.73
N PHE A 202 -2.36 11.07 -16.45
CA PHE A 202 -1.31 12.06 -16.32
C PHE A 202 -0.70 12.44 -17.68
N PRO A 203 -1.45 13.19 -18.49
CA PRO A 203 -0.97 13.62 -19.80
C PRO A 203 0.27 14.51 -19.67
N GLY A 204 1.22 14.35 -20.59
CA GLY A 204 2.42 15.19 -20.69
C GLY A 204 3.40 15.03 -19.53
N LYS A 205 3.39 13.87 -18.87
CA LYS A 205 4.55 13.43 -18.09
C LYS A 205 5.67 12.95 -19.00
#